data_AF-A0A9E2I7D9-F1
#
_entry.id   AF-A0A9E2I7D9-F1
#
_cell.length_a   1.000
_cell.length_b   1.000
_cell.length_c   1.000
_cell.angle_alpha   90.00
_cell.angle_beta   90.00
_cell.angle_gamma   90.00
#
_symmetry.space_group_name_H-M   'P 1'
#
loop_
_entity.id
_entity.type
_entity.pdbx_description
1 polymer ?
#
loop_
_entity_poly.entity_id
_entity_poly.type
_entity_poly.pdbx_seq_one_letter_code
_entity_poly.pdbx_strand_id
1 'polypeptide(L)'
;LVFAFIREPKEYQASEEQPGMLESLKEVMRDEEKSAIRLLLAIFFWFLGYTAIEAFFTLYARNHLGMHEAGGTRLLGQLSLIFVIFALPAGVIGSKIGRRKTIVSGILLMGTLMLVMFFTPPETLNILLTHLPVLGDIPVIGVILMAAGAAWALININSLPMVVDMTEPARLGTYTGLYYLFSMLSAVAGPNVNGWIIHLTGGDYNSIMVVAPIFMAIALVLMWGVKRGEAVSLEMQSATD
;
A
#
# COMPACT_ATOMS: atom_id res chain seq x y z
N LEU A 1 -29.43 -9.98 -9.91
CA LEU A 1 -29.12 -9.00 -10.98
C LEU A 1 -27.89 -9.40 -11.78
N VAL A 2 -26.76 -9.76 -11.16
CA VAL A 2 -25.55 -10.24 -11.87
C VAL A 2 -25.80 -11.49 -12.72
N PHE A 3 -26.48 -12.50 -12.18
CA PHE A 3 -26.87 -13.72 -12.92
C PHE A 3 -27.88 -13.51 -14.05
N ALA A 4 -28.56 -12.36 -14.11
CA ALA A 4 -29.55 -12.09 -15.17
C ALA A 4 -28.91 -11.48 -16.43
N PHE A 5 -27.72 -10.86 -16.29
CA PHE A 5 -27.09 -10.09 -17.36
C PHE A 5 -25.78 -10.68 -17.87
N ILE A 6 -25.09 -11.49 -17.08
CA ILE A 6 -23.80 -12.07 -17.47
C ILE A 6 -24.01 -13.53 -17.85
N ARG A 7 -24.06 -13.80 -19.16
CA ARG A 7 -23.95 -15.15 -19.70
C ARG A 7 -22.47 -15.51 -19.76
N GLU A 8 -22.04 -16.44 -18.92
CA GLU A 8 -20.68 -16.98 -18.96
C GLU A 8 -20.42 -17.62 -20.33
N PRO A 9 -19.28 -17.34 -20.99
CA PRO A 9 -18.91 -18.01 -22.22
C PRO A 9 -18.79 -19.53 -21.98
N LYS A 10 -19.47 -20.31 -22.81
CA LYS A 10 -19.57 -21.78 -22.69
C LYS A 10 -18.28 -22.52 -23.07
N GLU A 11 -17.32 -21.84 -23.68
CA GLU A 11 -16.01 -22.38 -23.99
C GLU A 11 -14.98 -21.82 -23.00
N TYR A 12 -14.70 -22.60 -21.96
CA TYR A 12 -13.41 -22.49 -21.27
C TYR A 12 -12.35 -22.91 -22.28
N GLN A 13 -11.65 -21.96 -22.89
CA GLN A 13 -10.40 -22.27 -23.57
C GLN A 13 -9.52 -23.01 -22.58
N ALA A 14 -9.03 -24.19 -22.96
CA ALA A 14 -8.14 -24.98 -22.12
C ALA A 14 -7.02 -24.06 -21.64
N SER A 15 -6.90 -23.89 -20.32
CA SER A 15 -5.81 -23.13 -19.71
C SER A 15 -4.52 -23.70 -20.29
N GLU A 16 -3.77 -22.89 -21.03
CA GLU A 16 -2.35 -23.17 -21.23
C GLU A 16 -1.76 -23.50 -19.84
N GLU A 17 -0.92 -24.54 -19.75
CA GLU A 17 -0.28 -24.89 -18.49
C GLU A 17 0.48 -23.66 -17.99
N GLN A 18 -0.08 -23.02 -16.95
CA GLN A 18 0.59 -21.86 -16.38
C GLN A 18 1.84 -22.34 -15.67
N PRO A 19 2.99 -21.66 -15.88
CA PRO A 19 4.22 -22.03 -15.21
C PRO A 19 4.02 -22.02 -13.69
N GLY A 20 4.71 -22.93 -13.00
CA GLY A 20 4.67 -22.98 -11.55
C GLY A 20 5.11 -21.65 -10.93
N MET A 21 4.69 -21.34 -9.70
CA MET A 21 4.99 -20.05 -9.05
C MET A 21 6.50 -19.75 -8.98
N LEU A 22 7.32 -20.78 -8.71
CA LEU A 22 8.78 -20.65 -8.66
C LEU A 22 9.40 -20.37 -10.04
N GLU A 23 8.83 -20.98 -11.08
CA GLU A 23 9.28 -20.77 -12.46
C GLU A 23 8.91 -19.38 -12.93
N SER A 24 7.68 -18.94 -12.66
CA SER A 24 7.18 -17.59 -12.93
C SER A 24 8.03 -16.52 -12.23
N LEU A 25 8.39 -16.75 -10.96
CA LEU A 25 9.29 -15.87 -10.23
C LEU A 25 10.67 -15.80 -10.90
N LYS A 26 11.22 -16.95 -11.31
CA LYS A 26 12.51 -17.04 -11.98
C LYS A 26 12.49 -16.34 -13.35
N GLU A 27 11.38 -16.43 -14.09
CA GLU A 27 11.16 -15.68 -15.33
C GLU A 27 11.17 -14.17 -15.06
N VAL A 28 10.35 -13.69 -14.13
CA VAL A 28 10.26 -12.26 -13.77
C VAL A 28 11.61 -11.72 -13.27
N MET A 29 12.39 -12.52 -12.55
CA MET A 29 13.74 -12.15 -12.12
C MET A 29 14.74 -12.11 -13.28
N ARG A 30 14.56 -12.94 -14.30
CA ARG A 30 15.46 -13.05 -15.46
C ARG A 30 15.10 -12.12 -16.61
N ASP A 31 13.88 -11.61 -16.65
CA ASP A 31 13.43 -10.63 -17.64
C ASP A 31 14.45 -9.48 -17.78
N GLU A 32 14.80 -9.15 -19.02
CA GLU A 32 15.73 -8.05 -19.33
C GLU A 32 15.13 -6.69 -18.90
N GLU A 33 13.81 -6.55 -19.03
CA GLU A 33 13.05 -5.38 -18.63
C GLU A 33 12.63 -5.55 -17.16
N LYS A 34 13.50 -5.12 -16.24
CA LYS A 34 13.38 -5.34 -14.78
C LYS A 34 12.16 -4.66 -14.10
N SER A 35 11.15 -4.17 -14.82
CA SER A 35 10.01 -3.44 -14.21
C SER A 35 9.19 -4.33 -13.27
N ALA A 36 8.88 -5.57 -13.66
CA ALA A 36 8.04 -6.46 -12.87
C ALA A 36 8.69 -6.80 -11.51
N ILE A 37 9.95 -7.23 -11.50
CA ILE A 37 10.66 -7.52 -10.25
C ILE A 37 10.87 -6.26 -9.39
N ARG A 38 11.12 -5.09 -10.00
CA ARG A 38 11.22 -3.82 -9.27
C ARG A 38 9.90 -3.46 -8.59
N LEU A 39 8.78 -3.63 -9.28
CA LEU A 39 7.45 -3.39 -8.71
C LEU A 39 7.14 -4.37 -7.58
N LEU A 40 7.41 -5.67 -7.75
CA LEU A 40 7.23 -6.68 -6.70
C LEU A 40 8.08 -6.40 -5.45
N LEU A 41 9.33 -5.99 -5.64
CA LEU A 41 10.18 -5.58 -4.53
C LEU A 41 9.68 -4.28 -3.89
N ALA A 42 9.21 -3.31 -4.68
CA ALA A 42 8.63 -2.09 -4.14
C ALA A 42 7.40 -2.41 -3.28
N ILE A 43 6.54 -3.32 -3.77
CA ILE A 43 5.39 -3.88 -3.03
C ILE A 43 5.83 -4.37 -1.67
N PHE A 44 6.82 -5.26 -1.65
CA PHE A 44 7.35 -5.79 -0.41
C PHE A 44 7.80 -4.68 0.55
N PHE A 45 8.60 -3.70 0.09
CA PHE A 45 9.12 -2.65 0.96
C PHE A 45 8.04 -1.68 1.47
N TRP A 46 7.11 -1.21 0.64
CA TRP A 46 6.08 -0.29 1.14
C TRP A 46 5.11 -0.98 2.10
N PHE A 47 4.81 -2.27 1.89
CA PHE A 47 4.05 -3.05 2.88
C PHE A 47 4.85 -3.23 4.17
N LEU A 48 6.17 -3.35 4.10
CA LEU A 48 7.03 -3.49 5.29
C LEU A 48 6.97 -2.24 6.17
N GLY A 49 6.89 -1.06 5.53
CA GLY A 49 6.64 0.21 6.22
C GLY A 49 5.22 0.33 6.76
N TYR A 50 4.19 -0.01 5.97
CA TYR A 50 2.79 0.10 6.40
C TYR A 50 2.45 -0.85 7.56
N THR A 51 2.94 -2.10 7.51
CA THR A 51 2.73 -3.11 8.56
C THR A 51 3.38 -2.71 9.89
N ALA A 52 4.39 -1.85 9.89
CA ALA A 52 4.94 -1.27 11.12
C ALA A 52 3.89 -0.44 11.87
N ILE A 53 3.15 0.39 11.12
CA ILE A 53 2.05 1.20 11.65
C ILE A 53 0.95 0.27 12.13
N GLU A 54 0.46 -0.62 11.27
CA GLU A 54 -0.65 -1.51 11.61
C GLU A 54 -0.39 -2.36 12.86
N ALA A 55 0.81 -2.94 12.99
CA ALA A 55 1.15 -3.85 14.07
C ALA A 55 1.48 -3.15 15.40
N PHE A 56 2.13 -1.98 15.36
CA PHE A 56 2.69 -1.34 16.56
C PHE A 56 2.03 -0.02 16.93
N PHE A 57 1.10 0.51 16.14
CA PHE A 57 0.54 1.84 16.38
C PHE A 57 -0.21 1.95 17.71
N THR A 58 -0.93 0.92 18.15
CA THR A 58 -1.61 0.94 19.47
C THR A 58 -0.59 1.04 20.61
N LEU A 59 0.56 0.37 20.47
CA LEU A 59 1.67 0.47 21.42
C LEU A 59 2.37 1.82 21.33
N TYR A 60 2.51 2.40 20.13
CA TYR A 60 2.98 3.78 19.97
C TYR A 60 2.04 4.78 20.68
N ALA A 61 0.73 4.66 20.48
CA ALA A 61 -0.25 5.51 21.13
C ALA A 61 -0.17 5.42 22.66
N ARG A 62 0.01 4.21 23.21
CA ARG A 62 0.15 4.01 24.65
C ARG A 62 1.50 4.47 25.20
N ASN A 63 2.60 4.01 24.62
CA ASN A 63 3.93 4.13 25.20
C ASN A 63 4.66 5.43 24.81
N HIS A 64 4.28 6.06 23.70
CA HIS A 64 4.86 7.32 23.25
C HIS A 64 3.92 8.51 23.45
N LEU A 65 2.62 8.36 23.14
CA LEU A 65 1.65 9.45 23.28
C LEU A 65 0.94 9.49 24.63
N GLY A 66 1.09 8.46 25.47
CA GLY A 66 0.38 8.36 26.75
C GLY A 66 -1.14 8.20 26.61
N MET A 67 -1.63 7.83 25.43
CA MET A 67 -3.06 7.61 25.17
C MET A 67 -3.52 6.26 25.69
N HIS A 68 -4.82 6.15 26.00
CA HIS A 68 -5.42 4.85 26.24
C HIS A 68 -5.48 4.03 24.94
N GLU A 69 -5.35 2.71 25.02
CA GLU A 69 -5.29 1.83 23.85
C GLU A 69 -6.53 1.97 22.94
N ALA A 70 -7.72 2.18 23.53
CA ALA A 70 -8.95 2.45 22.78
C ALA A 70 -8.85 3.71 21.90
N GLY A 71 -8.09 4.72 22.32
CA GLY A 71 -7.80 5.90 21.51
C GLY A 71 -6.95 5.55 20.29
N GLY A 72 -5.88 4.76 20.48
CA GLY A 72 -5.06 4.26 19.37
C GLY A 72 -5.87 3.43 18.36
N THR A 73 -6.71 2.51 18.83
CA THR A 73 -7.61 1.71 17.98
C THR A 73 -8.58 2.59 17.20
N ARG A 74 -9.15 3.63 17.83
CA ARG A 74 -10.03 4.58 17.14
C ARG A 74 -9.31 5.29 16.00
N LEU A 75 -8.09 5.76 16.24
CA LEU A 75 -7.27 6.43 15.21
C LEU A 75 -6.97 5.51 14.01
N LEU A 76 -6.66 4.23 14.25
CA LEU A 76 -6.53 3.24 13.17
C LEU A 76 -7.86 3.01 12.43
N GLY A 77 -8.98 3.04 13.14
CA GLY A 77 -10.31 3.01 12.52
C GLY A 77 -10.54 4.22 11.60
N GLN A 78 -10.14 5.42 12.00
CA GLN A 78 -10.21 6.63 11.17
C GLN A 78 -9.34 6.49 9.91
N LEU A 79 -8.12 5.98 10.03
CA LEU A 79 -7.25 5.67 8.89
C LEU A 79 -7.94 4.73 7.90
N SER A 80 -8.43 3.59 8.38
CA SER A 80 -9.10 2.58 7.56
C SER A 80 -10.35 3.10 6.87
N LEU A 81 -11.15 3.91 7.57
CA LEU A 81 -12.34 4.53 6.99
C LEU A 81 -11.98 5.48 5.84
N ILE A 82 -10.98 6.34 6.03
CA ILE A 82 -10.53 7.24 4.97
C ILE A 82 -9.93 6.46 3.81
N PHE A 83 -9.14 5.41 4.05
CA PHE A 83 -8.65 4.52 3.00
C PHE A 83 -9.80 3.99 2.13
N VAL A 84 -10.86 3.47 2.74
CA VAL A 84 -12.03 2.93 2.01
C VAL A 84 -12.72 4.03 1.20
N ILE A 85 -12.97 5.19 1.79
CA ILE A 85 -13.60 6.33 1.10
C ILE A 85 -12.74 6.79 -0.08
N PHE A 86 -11.42 6.84 0.10
CA PHE A 86 -10.47 7.30 -0.91
C PHE A 86 -10.13 6.24 -1.96
N ALA A 87 -10.55 4.99 -1.79
CA ALA A 87 -10.23 3.91 -2.73
C ALA A 87 -10.74 4.19 -4.15
N LEU A 88 -12.00 4.67 -4.29
CA LEU A 88 -12.58 5.04 -5.58
C LEU A 88 -11.87 6.26 -6.20
N PRO A 89 -11.70 7.40 -5.48
CA PRO A 89 -10.88 8.51 -5.97
C PRO A 89 -9.47 8.10 -6.41
N ALA A 90 -8.78 7.27 -5.62
CA ALA A 90 -7.43 6.81 -5.91
C ALA A 90 -7.35 6.01 -7.22
N GLY A 91 -8.33 5.16 -7.50
CA GLY A 91 -8.43 4.43 -8.77
C GLY A 91 -8.64 5.35 -9.96
N VAL A 92 -9.53 6.36 -9.83
CA VAL A 92 -9.77 7.36 -10.89
C VAL A 92 -8.54 8.24 -11.14
N ILE A 93 -7.83 8.63 -10.08
CA ILE A 93 -6.58 9.39 -10.17
C ILE A 93 -5.52 8.57 -10.92
N GLY A 94 -5.36 7.29 -10.57
CA GLY A 94 -4.44 6.39 -11.23
C GLY A 94 -4.74 6.14 -12.70
N SER A 95 -6.01 6.01 -13.08
CA SER A 95 -6.39 5.83 -14.48
C SER A 95 -6.20 7.09 -15.33
N LYS A 96 -6.40 8.28 -14.75
CA LYS A 96 -6.26 9.56 -15.48
C LYS A 96 -4.84 10.10 -15.53
N ILE A 97 -4.11 10.05 -14.41
CA ILE A 97 -2.78 10.68 -14.28
C ILE A 97 -1.64 9.67 -14.55
N GLY A 98 -1.94 8.38 -14.46
CA GLY A 98 -0.98 7.27 -14.56
C GLY A 98 -0.77 6.61 -13.20
N ARG A 99 -0.73 5.27 -13.18
CA ARG A 99 -0.67 4.48 -11.95
C ARG A 99 0.66 4.69 -11.24
N ARG A 100 1.77 4.74 -11.98
CA ARG A 100 3.10 4.95 -11.39
C ARG A 100 3.19 6.28 -10.66
N LYS A 101 2.69 7.37 -11.28
CA LYS A 101 2.73 8.70 -10.68
C LYS A 101 1.87 8.75 -9.42
N THR A 102 0.72 8.10 -9.43
CA THR A 102 -0.19 8.02 -8.28
C THR A 102 0.39 7.19 -7.13
N ILE A 103 1.04 6.07 -7.43
CA ILE A 103 1.75 5.28 -6.41
C ILE A 103 2.91 6.09 -5.82
N VAL A 104 3.72 6.73 -6.67
CA VAL A 104 4.86 7.56 -6.23
C VAL A 104 4.40 8.73 -5.35
N SER A 105 3.32 9.42 -5.71
CA SER A 105 2.77 10.50 -4.87
C SER A 105 2.26 9.99 -3.53
N GLY A 106 1.61 8.81 -3.52
CA GLY A 106 1.20 8.13 -2.29
C GLY A 106 2.38 7.75 -1.40
N ILE A 107 3.46 7.18 -1.96
CA ILE A 107 4.69 6.83 -1.22
C ILE A 107 5.33 8.08 -0.60
N LEU A 108 5.47 9.16 -1.38
CA LEU A 108 6.02 10.44 -0.91
C LEU A 108 5.18 11.04 0.21
N LEU A 109 3.85 11.04 0.05
CA LEU A 109 2.93 11.56 1.06
C LEU A 109 3.01 10.72 2.34
N MET A 110 2.93 9.39 2.24
CA MET A 110 3.03 8.49 3.38
C MET A 110 4.35 8.67 4.13
N GLY A 111 5.49 8.66 3.43
CA GLY A 111 6.79 8.88 4.04
C GLY A 111 6.90 10.25 4.73
N THR A 112 6.37 11.30 4.10
CA THR A 112 6.36 12.65 4.68
C THR A 112 5.50 12.72 5.94
N LEU A 113 4.30 12.14 5.92
CA LEU A 113 3.40 12.12 7.09
C LEU A 113 4.04 11.39 8.28
N MET A 114 4.71 10.26 8.03
CA MET A 114 5.42 9.53 9.09
C MET A 114 6.60 10.33 9.65
N LEU A 115 7.38 11.02 8.80
CA LEU A 115 8.43 11.93 9.27
C LEU A 115 7.88 13.10 10.07
N VAL A 116 6.74 13.67 9.65
CA VAL A 116 6.06 14.72 10.43
C VAL A 116 5.68 14.19 11.81
N MET A 117 5.14 12.97 11.91
CA MET A 117 4.85 12.36 13.21
C MET A 117 6.10 12.18 14.07
N PHE A 118 7.22 11.77 13.47
CA PHE A 118 8.47 11.58 14.19
C PHE A 118 9.01 12.86 14.82
N PHE A 119 8.98 13.97 14.08
CA PHE A 119 9.52 15.27 14.54
C PHE A 119 8.53 16.09 15.37
N THR A 120 7.24 15.71 15.40
CA THR A 120 6.23 16.45 16.16
C THR A 120 6.16 15.93 17.59
N PRO A 121 6.25 16.80 18.61
CA PRO A 121 6.15 16.39 20.00
C PRO A 121 4.78 15.75 20.34
N PRO A 122 4.73 14.75 21.23
CA PRO A 122 3.48 14.10 21.66
C PRO A 122 2.41 15.08 22.13
N GLU A 123 2.80 16.15 22.82
CA GLU A 123 1.90 17.18 23.34
C GLU A 123 1.14 17.87 22.21
N THR A 124 1.80 18.08 21.07
CA THR A 124 1.20 18.69 19.88
C THR A 124 0.33 17.68 19.14
N LEU A 125 0.79 16.44 19.01
CA LEU A 125 0.05 15.35 18.36
C LEU A 125 -1.28 15.03 19.06
N ASN A 126 -1.32 15.20 20.38
CA ASN A 126 -2.49 14.94 21.23
C ASN A 126 -3.50 16.11 21.30
N ILE A 127 -3.20 17.28 20.71
CA ILE A 127 -4.15 18.40 20.72
C ILE A 127 -5.44 17.99 20.01
N LEU A 128 -6.55 18.02 20.73
CA LEU A 128 -7.88 17.74 20.19
C LEU A 128 -8.31 18.89 19.28
N LEU A 129 -8.58 18.58 18.01
CA LEU A 129 -9.02 19.57 17.03
C LEU A 129 -10.53 19.63 16.91
N THR A 130 -11.18 18.46 16.83
CA THR A 130 -12.63 18.37 16.66
C THR A 130 -13.16 17.01 17.12
N HIS A 131 -14.47 16.94 17.33
CA HIS A 131 -15.19 15.70 17.61
C HIS A 131 -16.31 15.51 16.58
N LEU A 132 -16.34 14.36 15.91
CA LEU A 132 -17.36 14.02 14.93
C LEU A 132 -18.16 12.78 15.35
N PRO A 133 -19.49 12.72 15.08
CA PRO A 133 -20.34 11.61 15.57
C PRO A 133 -19.88 10.20 15.16
N VAL A 134 -19.28 10.05 13.98
CA VAL A 134 -18.82 8.75 13.44
C VAL A 134 -17.35 8.49 13.74
N LEU A 135 -16.51 9.53 13.68
CA LEU A 135 -15.06 9.41 13.84
C LEU A 135 -14.61 9.54 15.31
N GLY A 136 -15.46 10.08 16.19
CA GLY A 136 -15.13 10.42 17.56
C GLY A 136 -14.16 11.61 17.64
N ASP A 137 -13.32 11.61 18.68
CA ASP A 137 -12.26 12.61 18.87
C ASP A 137 -11.20 12.51 17.77
N ILE A 138 -10.89 13.65 17.15
CA ILE A 138 -9.86 13.78 16.12
C ILE A 138 -8.78 14.74 16.64
N PRO A 139 -7.73 14.20 17.27
CA PRO A 139 -6.54 14.99 17.56
C PRO A 139 -5.71 15.26 16.30
N VAL A 140 -4.65 16.06 16.42
CA VAL A 140 -3.71 16.36 15.31
C VAL A 140 -3.20 15.06 14.65
N ILE A 141 -2.83 14.06 15.45
CA ILE A 141 -2.41 12.75 14.91
C ILE A 141 -3.53 12.03 14.12
N GLY A 142 -4.79 12.23 14.50
CA GLY A 142 -5.93 11.67 13.76
C GLY A 142 -6.02 12.25 12.36
N VAL A 143 -5.80 13.56 12.21
CA VAL A 143 -5.74 14.20 10.89
C VAL A 143 -4.59 13.63 10.05
N ILE A 144 -3.42 13.44 10.66
CA ILE A 144 -2.25 12.86 9.99
C ILE A 144 -2.54 11.42 9.54
N LEU A 145 -3.15 10.60 10.39
CA LEU A 145 -3.50 9.20 10.06
C LEU A 145 -4.62 9.08 9.03
N MET A 146 -5.59 9.98 9.05
CA MET A 146 -6.58 10.08 7.99
C MET A 146 -5.91 10.40 6.65
N ALA A 147 -4.98 11.35 6.61
CA ALA A 147 -4.18 11.64 5.41
C ALA A 147 -3.31 10.43 5.01
N ALA A 148 -2.80 9.67 5.97
CA ALA A 148 -2.06 8.42 5.71
C ALA A 148 -2.96 7.34 5.10
N GLY A 149 -4.22 7.24 5.51
CA GLY A 149 -5.22 6.37 4.90
C GLY A 149 -5.49 6.71 3.43
N ALA A 150 -5.59 8.01 3.12
CA ALA A 150 -5.69 8.47 1.73
C ALA A 150 -4.41 8.17 0.93
N ALA A 151 -3.23 8.40 1.50
CA ALA A 151 -1.95 8.06 0.89
C ALA A 151 -1.83 6.56 0.60
N TRP A 152 -2.28 5.71 1.53
CA TRP A 152 -2.31 4.27 1.36
C TRP A 152 -3.25 3.83 0.22
N ALA A 153 -4.39 4.51 0.06
CA ALA A 153 -5.29 4.25 -1.06
C ALA A 153 -4.64 4.55 -2.42
N LEU A 154 -3.89 5.65 -2.53
CA LEU A 154 -3.16 5.99 -3.76
C LEU A 154 -2.16 4.90 -4.16
N ILE A 155 -1.49 4.28 -3.18
CA ILE A 155 -0.54 3.19 -3.39
C ILE A 155 -1.27 1.89 -3.72
N ASN A 156 -2.10 1.41 -2.79
CA ASN A 156 -2.58 0.04 -2.79
C ASN A 156 -3.55 -0.23 -3.94
N ILE A 157 -4.49 0.68 -4.20
CA ILE A 157 -5.53 0.53 -5.23
C ILE A 157 -4.93 0.44 -6.63
N ASN A 158 -3.82 1.13 -6.88
CA ASN A 158 -3.18 1.19 -8.19
C ASN A 158 -2.13 0.09 -8.40
N SER A 159 -1.63 -0.53 -7.33
CA SER A 159 -0.52 -1.46 -7.38
C SER A 159 -0.86 -2.79 -8.06
N LEU A 160 -1.97 -3.44 -7.69
CA LEU A 160 -2.38 -4.71 -8.32
C LEU A 160 -2.69 -4.53 -9.81
N PRO A 161 -3.51 -3.54 -10.24
CA PRO A 161 -3.69 -3.24 -11.66
C PRO A 161 -2.37 -3.02 -12.41
N MET A 162 -1.41 -2.34 -11.79
CA MET A 162 -0.10 -2.09 -12.40
C MET A 162 0.72 -3.38 -12.59
N VAL A 163 0.62 -4.36 -11.67
CA VAL A 163 1.29 -5.67 -11.81
C VAL A 163 0.64 -6.50 -12.91
N VAL A 164 -0.68 -6.60 -12.92
CA VAL A 164 -1.39 -7.47 -13.88
C VAL A 164 -1.32 -6.92 -15.31
N ASP A 165 -1.20 -5.60 -15.48
CA ASP A 165 -1.01 -4.97 -16.79
C ASP A 165 0.44 -5.09 -17.33
N MET A 166 1.35 -5.76 -16.60
CA MET A 166 2.69 -6.11 -17.11
C MET A 166 2.73 -7.45 -17.86
N THR A 167 1.65 -8.22 -17.79
CA THR A 167 1.57 -9.57 -18.35
C THR A 167 0.46 -9.71 -19.39
N GLU A 168 0.53 -10.78 -20.16
CA GLU A 168 -0.54 -11.19 -21.07
C GLU A 168 -1.75 -11.76 -20.30
N PRO A 169 -2.96 -11.73 -20.89
CA PRO A 169 -4.18 -12.28 -20.29
C PRO A 169 -4.03 -13.71 -19.77
N ALA A 170 -3.30 -14.56 -20.51
CA ALA A 170 -3.04 -15.95 -20.16
C ALA A 170 -2.27 -16.14 -18.85
N ARG A 171 -1.58 -15.10 -18.34
CA ARG A 171 -0.72 -15.14 -17.14
C ARG A 171 -1.18 -14.20 -16.03
N LEU A 172 -2.40 -13.65 -16.12
CA LEU A 172 -2.98 -12.74 -15.12
C LEU A 172 -3.03 -13.35 -13.72
N GLY A 173 -3.42 -14.62 -13.62
CA GLY A 173 -3.48 -15.36 -12.35
C GLY A 173 -2.12 -15.46 -11.68
N THR A 174 -1.08 -15.82 -12.45
CA THR A 174 0.31 -15.88 -12.00
C THR A 174 0.81 -14.55 -11.43
N TYR A 175 0.62 -13.45 -12.16
CA TYR A 175 1.08 -12.13 -11.73
C TYR A 175 0.30 -11.61 -10.51
N THR A 176 -1.00 -11.91 -10.43
CA THR A 176 -1.80 -11.68 -9.22
C THR A 176 -1.26 -12.49 -8.03
N GLY A 177 -0.89 -13.75 -8.26
CA GLY A 177 -0.26 -14.62 -7.26
C GLY A 177 1.08 -14.07 -6.79
N LEU A 178 1.94 -13.58 -7.68
CA LEU A 178 3.20 -12.93 -7.34
C LEU A 178 2.98 -11.65 -6.52
N TYR A 179 1.99 -10.82 -6.87
CA TYR A 179 1.62 -9.64 -6.08
C TYR A 179 1.29 -10.02 -4.63
N TYR A 180 0.42 -11.01 -4.44
CA TYR A 180 0.05 -11.45 -3.10
C TYR A 180 1.17 -12.17 -2.37
N LEU A 181 2.03 -12.91 -3.09
CA LEU A 181 3.23 -13.52 -2.51
C LEU A 181 4.12 -12.47 -1.85
N PHE A 182 4.51 -11.42 -2.56
CA PHE A 182 5.39 -10.37 -2.01
C PHE A 182 4.68 -9.55 -0.92
N SER A 183 3.39 -9.24 -1.07
CA SER A 183 2.62 -8.52 -0.07
C SER A 183 2.49 -9.31 1.23
N MET A 184 2.19 -10.61 1.15
CA MET A 184 2.05 -11.48 2.32
C MET A 184 3.40 -11.83 2.95
N LEU A 185 4.45 -12.01 2.15
CA LEU A 185 5.82 -12.13 2.68
C LEU A 185 6.19 -10.90 3.52
N SER A 186 5.81 -9.70 3.06
CA SER A 186 5.99 -8.50 3.85
C SER A 186 5.13 -8.48 5.12
N ALA A 187 3.89 -8.96 5.09
CA ALA A 187 3.03 -9.03 6.27
C ALA A 187 3.57 -10.01 7.34
N VAL A 188 4.24 -11.08 6.91
CA VAL A 188 4.92 -12.02 7.81
C VAL A 188 6.24 -11.44 8.34
N ALA A 189 7.05 -10.83 7.46
CA ALA A 189 8.34 -10.27 7.84
C ALA A 189 8.22 -8.98 8.66
N GLY A 190 7.21 -8.15 8.37
CA GLY A 190 7.03 -6.79 8.90
C GLY A 190 7.05 -6.71 10.42
N PRO A 191 6.15 -7.42 11.13
CA PRO A 191 6.14 -7.40 12.60
C PRO A 191 7.46 -7.84 13.22
N ASN A 192 8.13 -8.84 12.63
CA ASN A 192 9.41 -9.35 13.11
C ASN A 192 10.54 -8.33 12.93
N VAL A 193 10.67 -7.78 11.71
CA VAL A 193 11.70 -6.77 11.38
C VAL A 193 11.50 -5.51 12.20
N ASN A 194 10.27 -4.97 12.25
CA ASN A 194 9.97 -3.74 12.99
C ASN A 194 10.07 -3.95 14.50
N GLY A 195 9.68 -5.13 15.02
CA GLY A 195 9.85 -5.47 16.43
C GLY A 195 11.31 -5.56 16.86
N TRP A 196 12.19 -6.13 16.03
CA TRP A 196 13.63 -6.10 16.28
C TRP A 196 14.19 -4.69 16.27
N ILE A 197 13.73 -3.82 15.37
CA ILE A 197 14.19 -2.43 15.33
C ILE A 197 13.79 -1.70 16.62
N ILE A 198 12.54 -1.83 17.08
CA ILE A 198 12.10 -1.24 18.36
C ILE A 198 12.96 -1.76 19.53
N HIS A 199 13.30 -3.05 19.55
CA HIS A 199 14.15 -3.60 20.60
C HIS A 199 15.57 -3.01 20.55
N LEU A 200 16.17 -2.91 19.36
CA LEU A 200 17.51 -2.36 19.17
C LEU A 200 17.60 -0.86 19.47
N THR A 201 16.50 -0.12 19.34
CA THR A 201 16.41 1.31 19.72
C THR A 201 16.08 1.51 21.19
N GLY A 202 16.10 0.45 22.02
CA GLY A 202 15.87 0.56 23.46
C GLY A 202 14.39 0.59 23.86
N GLY A 203 13.49 0.11 22.99
CA GLY A 203 12.05 0.12 23.24
C GLY A 203 11.37 1.43 22.83
N ASP A 204 12.04 2.28 22.04
CA ASP A 204 11.45 3.51 21.53
C ASP A 204 10.49 3.22 20.38
N TYR A 205 9.19 3.27 20.68
CA TYR A 205 8.15 3.11 19.67
C TYR A 205 8.11 4.24 18.65
N ASN A 206 8.68 5.42 18.92
CA ASN A 206 8.77 6.49 17.92
C ASN A 206 9.70 6.12 16.76
N SER A 207 10.62 5.17 16.97
CA SER A 207 11.53 4.70 15.91
C SER A 207 10.80 4.16 14.68
N ILE A 208 9.58 3.60 14.83
CA ILE A 208 8.77 3.12 13.69
C ILE A 208 8.40 4.24 12.71
N MET A 209 8.29 5.49 13.21
CA MET A 209 7.98 6.66 12.41
C MET A 209 9.16 7.11 11.53
N VAL A 210 10.38 6.62 11.79
CA VAL A 210 11.56 6.79 10.93
C VAL A 210 11.76 5.59 10.01
N VAL A 211 11.55 4.39 10.55
CA VAL A 211 11.74 3.13 9.81
C VAL A 211 10.79 3.02 8.63
N ALA A 212 9.51 3.37 8.81
CA ALA A 212 8.55 3.34 7.72
C ALA A 212 8.96 4.25 6.54
N PRO A 213 9.35 5.53 6.73
CA PRO A 213 9.95 6.36 5.68
C PRO A 213 11.17 5.75 4.98
N ILE A 214 12.05 5.04 5.68
CA ILE A 214 13.20 4.38 5.06
C ILE A 214 12.73 3.31 4.07
N PHE A 215 11.78 2.45 4.47
CA PHE A 215 11.21 1.47 3.55
C PHE A 215 10.43 2.11 2.40
N MET A 216 9.71 3.20 2.66
CA MET A 216 9.06 4.01 1.61
C MET A 216 10.08 4.60 0.64
N ALA A 217 11.24 5.06 1.11
CA ALA A 217 12.31 5.58 0.26
C ALA A 217 12.94 4.48 -0.61
N ILE A 218 13.14 3.27 -0.07
CA ILE A 218 13.58 2.11 -0.87
C ILE A 218 12.55 1.78 -1.94
N ALA A 219 11.26 1.73 -1.59
CA ALA A 219 10.18 1.53 -2.55
C ALA A 219 10.15 2.62 -3.62
N LEU A 220 10.38 3.88 -3.26
CA LEU A 220 10.46 5.01 -4.19
C LEU A 220 11.61 4.84 -5.21
N VAL A 221 12.80 4.44 -4.74
CA VAL A 221 13.96 4.16 -5.61
C VAL A 221 13.65 3.03 -6.58
N LEU A 222 13.00 1.96 -6.12
CA LEU A 222 12.57 0.85 -6.97
C LEU A 222 11.55 1.30 -8.03
N MET A 223 10.57 2.12 -7.63
CA MET A 223 9.56 2.69 -8.52
C MET A 223 10.15 3.62 -9.58
N TRP A 224 11.28 4.28 -9.32
CA TRP A 224 11.98 5.07 -10.34
C TRP A 224 12.26 4.22 -11.58
N GLY A 225 12.71 2.98 -11.37
CA GLY A 225 13.09 2.06 -12.44
C GLY A 225 11.92 1.30 -13.09
N VAL A 226 10.68 1.50 -12.66
CA VAL A 226 9.50 0.85 -13.25
C VAL A 226 9.01 1.69 -14.44
N LYS A 227 8.87 1.07 -15.61
CA LYS A 227 8.47 1.72 -16.88
C LYS A 227 7.22 1.13 -17.53
N ARG A 228 6.74 -0.04 -17.07
CA ARG A 228 5.55 -0.76 -17.58
C ARG A 228 4.39 -0.75 -16.57
N GLY A 229 3.22 -1.25 -16.97
CA GLY A 229 2.03 -1.39 -16.10
C GLY A 229 1.18 -0.11 -15.97
N GLU A 230 1.49 0.91 -16.77
CA GLU A 230 0.68 2.13 -16.79
C GLU A 230 -0.74 1.85 -17.28
N ALA A 231 -1.68 2.71 -16.87
CA ALA A 231 -3.04 2.63 -17.35
C ALA A 231 -3.07 2.83 -18.87
N VAL A 232 -3.70 1.91 -19.60
CA VAL A 232 -4.00 2.09 -21.02
C VAL A 232 -4.97 3.26 -21.13
N SER A 233 -4.58 4.31 -21.86
CA SER A 233 -5.44 5.48 -22.07
C SER A 233 -6.74 5.06 -22.74
N LEU A 234 -7.88 5.51 -22.21
CA LEU A 234 -9.23 5.19 -22.73
C LEU A 234 -9.38 5.51 -24.24
N GLU A 235 -8.63 6.48 -24.77
CA GLU A 235 -8.61 6.82 -26.21
C GLU A 235 -8.09 5.69 -27.09
N MET A 236 -7.19 4.82 -26.58
CA MET A 236 -6.69 3.66 -27.32
C MET A 236 -7.69 2.51 -27.32
N GLN A 237 -8.56 2.38 -26.32
CA GLN A 237 -9.61 1.36 -26.29
C GLN A 237 -10.73 1.69 -27.28
N SER A 238 -11.13 2.97 -27.41
CA SER A 238 -12.13 3.41 -28.39
C SER A 238 -11.66 3.39 -29.85
N ALA A 239 -10.36 3.20 -30.10
CA ALA A 239 -9.80 3.09 -31.45
C ALA A 239 -9.66 1.62 -31.92
N THR A 240 -9.91 0.66 -31.03
CA THR A 240 -9.83 -0.79 -31.29
C THR A 240 -11.17 -1.51 -31.26
N ASP A 241 -12.25 -0.82 -30.88
CA ASP A 241 -13.65 -1.25 -31.01
C ASP A 241 -14.30 -0.62 -32.26
#